data_AF-A0A7W1HKS4-F1
#
_entry.id   AF-A0A7W1HKS4-F1
#
_cell.length_a   1.000
_cell.length_b   1.000
_cell.length_c   1.000
_cell.angle_alpha   90.00
_cell.angle_beta   90.00
_cell.angle_gamma   90.00
#
_symmetry.space_group_name_H-M   'P 1'
#
loop_
_entity.id
_entity.type
_entity.pdbx_description
1 polymer ?
#
loop_
_entity_poly.entity_id
_entity_poly.type
_entity_poly.pdbx_seq_one_letter_code
_entity_poly.pdbx_strand_id
1 'polypeptide(L)'
;TPLTVCLAVMGRHVPSLRFLSVLLSEEQALAPHEECYHRLLAQSLTEASELAEAHLKANSLTSLYDGVLIPALILAENDARSEELDPEQQGLIHQQMLDIIEDVGELPPTPSKVAADVTVAEDTPPVRPVPAIRVRCLPARAYRDELAGIMLTQVLIQQGIEAESLPAALASGELVENVRKAQPDAVCISVVSPSTLIHARHLAGRLRAALPDLQIVVGVWGATENLTEAGERLRSSGASEVVVSFAEAVVQLSKISFQVAEEWNVAPIPPNEDERLAVLESLKLTDCVPDQNFDRITAKLTRLFEVPIALITLIDREHQWFKAQTGLPAELAAEGSSRDVSVCGHVVASNDLLVVEDLARDRRFANNPLLKERGLRFYAGAPLRINGLPIGSVCILDTKPRRMTDKEKRLLEIAAEDVVDEILRRPSESPETLPSAA
;
A
#
# COMPACT_ATOMS: atom_id res chain seq x y z
N THR A 1 39.15 21.25 -39.94
CA THR A 1 40.08 22.00 -40.83
C THR A 1 39.29 23.06 -41.60
N PRO A 2 39.94 24.04 -42.29
CA PRO A 2 39.23 25.02 -43.11
C PRO A 2 38.29 24.38 -44.15
N LEU A 3 38.66 23.20 -44.65
CA LEU A 3 37.85 22.40 -45.57
C LEU A 3 36.57 21.85 -44.89
N THR A 4 36.65 21.37 -43.65
CA THR A 4 35.51 20.86 -42.88
C THR A 4 34.44 21.94 -42.67
N VAL A 5 34.86 23.18 -42.36
CA VAL A 5 33.96 24.32 -42.15
C VAL A 5 33.26 24.71 -43.47
N CYS A 6 34.00 24.75 -44.59
CA CYS A 6 33.40 25.01 -45.89
C CYS A 6 32.37 23.95 -46.29
N LEU A 7 32.66 22.67 -46.04
CA LEU A 7 31.73 21.57 -46.34
C LEU A 7 30.48 21.60 -45.44
N ALA A 8 30.63 21.94 -44.16
CA ALA A 8 29.51 22.09 -43.22
C ALA A 8 28.59 23.26 -43.60
N VAL A 9 29.16 24.41 -44.02
CA VAL A 9 28.40 25.57 -44.49
C VAL A 9 27.69 25.28 -45.82
N MET A 10 28.34 24.58 -46.75
CA MET A 10 27.70 24.13 -47.99
C MET A 10 26.51 23.21 -47.72
N GLY A 11 26.61 22.31 -46.75
CA GLY A 11 25.50 21.44 -46.35
C GLY A 11 24.31 22.18 -45.75
N ARG A 12 24.51 23.33 -45.09
CA ARG A 12 23.40 24.15 -44.52
C ARG A 12 22.65 24.97 -45.57
N HIS A 13 23.31 25.35 -46.67
CA HIS A 13 22.73 26.28 -47.65
C HIS A 13 22.38 25.65 -49.00
N VAL A 14 22.81 24.42 -49.27
CA VAL A 14 22.53 23.71 -50.52
C VAL A 14 21.70 22.46 -50.22
N PRO A 15 20.41 22.39 -50.61
CA PRO A 15 19.51 21.28 -50.25
C PRO A 15 20.02 19.89 -50.66
N SER A 16 20.69 19.78 -51.81
CA SER A 16 21.26 18.51 -52.30
C SER A 16 22.52 18.06 -51.54
N LEU A 17 23.12 18.94 -50.74
CA LEU A 17 24.32 18.66 -49.93
C LEU A 17 24.03 18.62 -48.43
N ARG A 18 22.74 18.58 -48.04
CA ARG A 18 22.32 18.58 -46.63
C ARG A 18 22.95 17.46 -45.81
N PHE A 19 23.26 16.32 -46.43
CA PHE A 19 23.95 15.20 -45.80
C PHE A 19 25.33 15.59 -45.24
N LEU A 20 26.05 16.55 -45.85
CA LEU A 20 27.35 17.03 -45.33
C LEU A 20 27.20 17.81 -44.03
N SER A 21 26.06 18.47 -43.81
CA SER A 21 25.80 19.15 -42.54
C SER A 21 25.49 18.18 -41.40
N VAL A 22 25.00 16.99 -41.72
CA VAL A 22 24.72 15.89 -40.78
C VAL A 22 25.99 15.08 -40.48
N LEU A 23 26.79 14.76 -41.50
CA LEU A 23 28.06 14.02 -41.35
C LEU A 23 29.17 14.82 -40.67
N LEU A 24 29.10 16.15 -40.72
CA LEU A 24 30.14 17.05 -40.20
C LEU A 24 29.67 17.85 -38.98
N SER A 25 28.44 17.65 -38.51
CA SER A 25 28.02 18.14 -37.20
C SER A 25 28.50 17.17 -36.12
N GLU A 26 29.17 17.68 -35.09
CA GLU A 26 29.39 16.94 -33.84
C GLU A 26 28.08 16.76 -33.04
N GLU A 27 26.96 17.32 -33.51
CA GLU A 27 25.62 17.21 -32.92
C GLU A 27 24.64 16.57 -33.89
N GLN A 28 24.54 15.25 -33.82
CA GLN A 28 23.31 14.56 -33.40
C GLN A 28 23.76 13.24 -32.80
N ALA A 29 24.29 13.29 -31.57
CA ALA A 29 24.21 12.11 -30.72
C ALA A 29 22.71 11.78 -30.65
N LEU A 30 22.36 10.55 -31.01
CA LEU A 30 21.00 10.03 -30.89
C LEU A 30 20.43 10.41 -29.52
N ALA A 31 19.13 10.72 -29.45
CA ALA A 31 18.53 10.94 -28.15
C ALA A 31 18.73 9.67 -27.27
N PRO A 32 18.84 9.78 -25.94
CA PRO A 32 19.19 8.63 -25.11
C PRO A 32 18.30 7.39 -25.31
N HIS A 33 17.00 7.59 -25.59
CA HIS A 33 16.07 6.50 -25.89
C HIS A 33 16.30 5.86 -27.27
N GLU A 34 16.68 6.65 -28.27
CA GLU A 34 17.05 6.14 -29.61
C GLU A 34 18.35 5.34 -29.51
N GLU A 35 19.34 5.83 -28.74
CA GLU A 35 20.59 5.12 -28.50
C GLU A 35 20.36 3.80 -27.75
N CYS A 36 19.52 3.83 -26.71
CA CYS A 36 19.09 2.62 -26.00
C CYS A 36 18.46 1.61 -26.97
N TYR A 37 17.49 2.06 -27.78
CA TYR A 37 16.83 1.21 -28.77
C TYR A 37 17.80 0.64 -29.81
N HIS A 38 18.72 1.45 -30.34
CA HIS A 38 19.74 0.98 -31.28
C HIS A 38 20.67 -0.08 -30.67
N ARG A 39 21.07 0.07 -29.40
CA ARG A 39 21.90 -0.93 -28.69
C ARG A 39 21.14 -2.24 -28.47
N LEU A 40 19.84 -2.17 -28.19
CA LEU A 40 18.96 -3.35 -28.10
C LEU A 40 18.85 -4.05 -29.46
N LEU A 41 18.63 -3.32 -30.55
CA LEU A 41 18.61 -3.88 -31.91
C LEU A 41 19.94 -4.55 -32.29
N ALA A 42 21.06 -3.97 -31.86
CA ALA A 42 22.39 -4.54 -32.06
C ALA A 42 22.68 -5.74 -31.14
N GLN A 43 21.71 -6.19 -30.33
CA GLN A 43 21.84 -7.27 -29.34
C GLN A 43 22.95 -7.03 -28.32
N SER A 44 23.25 -5.75 -28.05
CA SER A 44 24.31 -5.32 -27.15
C SER A 44 23.73 -5.00 -25.79
N LEU A 45 23.33 -6.04 -25.05
CA LEU A 45 22.74 -5.90 -23.70
C LEU A 45 23.67 -5.12 -22.77
N THR A 46 24.96 -5.47 -22.75
CA THR A 46 25.96 -4.81 -21.90
C THR A 46 26.03 -3.31 -22.16
N GLU A 47 26.08 -2.88 -23.42
CA GLU A 47 26.13 -1.45 -23.74
C GLU A 47 24.79 -0.78 -23.39
N ALA A 48 23.65 -1.43 -23.60
CA ALA A 48 22.35 -0.89 -23.22
C ALA A 48 22.24 -0.70 -21.69
N SER A 49 22.70 -1.66 -20.89
CA SER A 49 22.77 -1.57 -19.43
C SER A 49 23.73 -0.45 -18.98
N GLU A 50 24.92 -0.34 -19.59
CA GLU A 50 25.88 0.74 -19.28
C GLU A 50 25.27 2.13 -19.54
N LEU A 51 24.49 2.28 -20.61
CA LEU A 51 23.77 3.52 -20.92
C LEU A 51 22.72 3.84 -19.85
N ALA A 52 21.92 2.84 -19.45
CA ALA A 52 20.90 2.99 -18.42
C ALA A 52 21.51 3.37 -17.07
N GLU A 53 22.58 2.68 -16.66
CA GLU A 53 23.33 3.00 -15.44
C GLU A 53 23.95 4.40 -15.47
N ALA A 54 24.54 4.80 -16.61
CA ALA A 54 25.13 6.12 -16.76
C ALA A 54 24.07 7.22 -16.61
N HIS A 55 22.87 6.99 -17.16
CA HIS A 55 21.75 7.91 -17.00
C HIS A 55 21.24 7.94 -15.55
N LEU A 56 21.11 6.80 -14.88
CA LEU A 56 20.69 6.71 -13.47
C LEU A 56 21.71 7.37 -12.51
N LYS A 57 23.00 7.35 -12.83
CA LYS A 57 24.02 8.07 -12.05
C LYS A 57 23.82 9.59 -12.09
N ALA A 58 23.28 10.11 -13.19
CA ALA A 58 23.04 11.54 -13.38
C ALA A 58 21.62 11.98 -12.95
N ASN A 59 20.63 11.09 -13.05
CA ASN A 59 19.20 11.41 -12.94
C ASN A 59 18.45 10.46 -11.98
N SER A 60 17.15 10.70 -11.78
CA SER A 60 16.30 9.80 -10.98
C SER A 60 15.92 8.52 -11.76
N LEU A 61 15.50 7.49 -11.03
CA LEU A 61 14.95 6.27 -11.65
C LEU A 61 13.74 6.58 -12.53
N THR A 62 12.85 7.44 -12.05
CA THR A 62 11.70 7.94 -12.81
C THR A 62 12.11 8.61 -14.12
N SER A 63 13.17 9.43 -14.10
CA SER A 63 13.70 10.09 -15.30
C SER A 63 14.28 9.10 -16.32
N LEU A 64 14.99 8.06 -15.85
CA LEU A 64 15.48 7.00 -16.73
C LEU A 64 14.30 6.30 -17.42
N TYR A 65 13.27 5.96 -16.68
CA TYR A 65 12.13 5.23 -17.23
C TYR A 65 11.25 6.08 -18.15
N ASP A 66 10.81 7.25 -17.71
CA ASP A 66 9.96 8.15 -18.51
C ASP A 66 10.71 8.71 -19.73
N GLY A 67 12.02 8.97 -19.61
CA GLY A 67 12.82 9.63 -20.64
C GLY A 67 13.61 8.71 -21.57
N VAL A 68 13.87 7.47 -21.17
CA VAL A 68 14.73 6.53 -21.92
C VAL A 68 14.00 5.24 -22.26
N LEU A 69 13.64 4.44 -21.25
CA LEU A 69 13.16 3.06 -21.49
C LEU A 69 11.75 3.01 -22.08
N ILE A 70 10.80 3.82 -21.59
CA ILE A 70 9.44 3.87 -22.14
C ILE A 70 9.44 4.36 -23.61
N PRO A 71 10.13 5.46 -23.96
CA PRO A 71 10.24 5.86 -25.36
C PRO A 71 10.96 4.81 -26.24
N ALA A 72 11.99 4.12 -25.73
CA ALA A 72 12.65 3.03 -26.46
C ALA A 72 11.70 1.85 -26.73
N LEU A 73 10.84 1.48 -25.77
CA LEU A 73 9.79 0.49 -25.96
C LEU A 73 8.76 0.92 -27.02
N ILE A 74 8.44 2.20 -27.11
CA ILE A 74 7.53 2.73 -28.12
C ILE A 74 8.16 2.64 -29.52
N LEU A 75 9.45 2.93 -29.66
CA LEU A 75 10.17 2.75 -30.92
C LEU A 75 10.12 1.28 -31.38
N ALA A 76 10.45 0.34 -30.48
CA ALA A 76 10.37 -1.08 -30.77
C ALA A 76 8.95 -1.53 -31.20
N GLU A 77 7.89 -1.03 -30.54
CA GLU A 77 6.50 -1.32 -30.92
C GLU A 77 6.14 -0.73 -32.29
N ASN A 78 6.62 0.46 -32.63
CA ASN A 78 6.33 1.09 -33.92
C ASN A 78 6.99 0.32 -35.07
N ASP A 79 8.22 -0.14 -34.90
CA ASP A 79 8.94 -0.92 -35.91
C ASP A 79 8.35 -2.33 -36.03
N ALA A 80 7.97 -2.94 -34.90
CA ALA A 80 7.19 -4.19 -34.87
C ALA A 80 5.88 -4.09 -35.66
N ARG A 81 5.13 -3.00 -35.48
CA ARG A 81 3.86 -2.75 -36.19
C ARG A 81 4.06 -2.44 -37.67
N SER A 82 5.22 -1.93 -38.04
CA SER A 82 5.60 -1.64 -39.43
C SER A 82 6.20 -2.85 -40.14
N GLU A 83 6.22 -4.02 -39.48
CA GLU A 83 6.82 -5.26 -39.96
C GLU A 83 8.34 -5.16 -40.22
N GLU A 84 9.01 -4.18 -39.59
CA GLU A 84 10.46 -3.98 -39.66
C GLU A 84 11.22 -4.82 -38.62
N LEU A 85 10.53 -5.27 -37.57
CA LEU A 85 11.03 -6.22 -36.58
C LEU A 85 10.28 -7.55 -36.66
N ASP A 86 11.03 -8.63 -36.80
CA ASP A 86 10.47 -9.98 -36.73
C ASP A 86 10.11 -10.38 -35.28
N PRO A 87 9.26 -11.41 -35.07
CA PRO A 87 8.85 -11.83 -33.74
C PRO A 87 9.99 -12.33 -32.84
N GLU A 88 11.09 -12.84 -33.41
CA GLU A 88 12.24 -13.32 -32.66
C GLU A 88 13.03 -12.14 -32.10
N GLN A 89 13.29 -11.12 -32.92
CA GLN A 89 13.89 -9.85 -32.54
C GLN A 89 13.05 -9.14 -31.47
N GLN A 90 11.72 -9.11 -31.64
CA GLN A 90 10.82 -8.53 -30.64
C GLN A 90 10.93 -9.24 -29.29
N GLY A 91 10.96 -10.58 -29.29
CA GLY A 91 11.14 -11.38 -28.08
C GLY A 91 12.48 -11.12 -27.40
N LEU A 92 13.55 -10.96 -28.18
CA LEU A 92 14.88 -10.66 -27.67
C LEU A 92 14.95 -9.26 -27.03
N ILE A 93 14.43 -8.23 -27.71
CA ILE A 93 14.37 -6.86 -27.17
C ILE A 93 13.58 -6.85 -25.86
N HIS A 94 12.47 -7.59 -25.80
CA HIS A 94 11.68 -7.71 -24.57
C HIS A 94 12.49 -8.31 -23.41
N GLN A 95 13.20 -9.42 -23.65
CA GLN A 95 14.03 -10.05 -22.62
C GLN A 95 15.17 -9.12 -22.18
N GLN A 96 15.88 -8.52 -23.13
CA GLN A 96 16.96 -7.57 -22.83
C GLN A 96 16.45 -6.37 -22.01
N MET A 97 15.26 -5.86 -22.33
CA MET A 97 14.65 -4.78 -21.56
C MET A 97 14.31 -5.22 -20.13
N LEU A 98 13.77 -6.43 -19.96
CA LEU A 98 13.49 -6.99 -18.64
C LEU A 98 14.77 -7.10 -17.81
N ASP A 99 15.84 -7.65 -18.39
CA ASP A 99 17.14 -7.79 -17.73
C ASP A 99 17.68 -6.41 -17.28
N ILE A 100 17.59 -5.38 -18.14
CA ILE A 100 17.98 -4.00 -17.77
C ILE A 100 17.13 -3.46 -16.61
N ILE A 101 15.81 -3.67 -16.63
CA ILE A 101 14.90 -3.19 -15.57
C ILE A 101 15.23 -3.88 -14.23
N GLU A 102 15.50 -5.19 -14.25
CA GLU A 102 15.89 -5.95 -13.06
C GLU A 102 17.21 -5.44 -12.49
N ASP A 103 18.25 -5.33 -13.31
CA ASP A 103 19.57 -4.83 -12.92
C ASP A 103 19.49 -3.42 -12.29
N VAL A 104 18.77 -2.52 -12.95
CA VAL A 104 18.60 -1.13 -12.49
C VAL A 104 17.80 -1.07 -11.18
N GLY A 105 16.83 -1.96 -11.00
CA GLY A 105 16.00 -2.04 -9.80
C GLY A 105 16.73 -2.56 -8.56
N GLU A 106 17.78 -3.37 -8.73
CA GLU A 106 18.61 -3.87 -7.62
C GLU A 106 19.60 -2.83 -7.07
N LEU A 107 19.89 -1.79 -7.85
CA LEU A 107 20.80 -0.73 -7.43
C LEU A 107 20.20 0.06 -6.25
N PRO A 108 21.02 0.42 -5.24
CA PRO A 108 20.54 1.25 -4.15
C PRO A 108 20.02 2.57 -4.72
N PRO A 109 18.92 3.12 -4.16
CA PRO A 109 18.40 4.39 -4.63
C PRO A 109 19.52 5.42 -4.58
N THR A 110 19.89 5.96 -5.75
CA THR A 110 20.77 7.12 -5.78
C THR A 110 20.10 8.19 -4.92
N PRO A 111 20.83 8.88 -4.02
CA PRO A 111 20.30 10.04 -3.32
C PRO A 111 20.01 11.10 -4.38
N SER A 112 18.84 10.97 -4.99
CA SER A 112 18.47 11.79 -6.11
C SER A 112 18.23 13.19 -5.58
N LYS A 113 18.61 14.17 -6.40
CA LYS A 113 18.15 15.55 -6.29
C LYS A 113 16.63 15.61 -6.56
N VAL A 114 15.82 14.76 -5.91
CA VAL A 114 14.35 14.75 -5.95
C VAL A 114 13.80 16.09 -5.46
N ALA A 115 14.59 16.86 -4.70
CA ALA A 115 14.27 18.24 -4.35
C ALA A 115 14.25 19.23 -5.53
N ALA A 116 14.68 18.85 -6.75
CA ALA A 116 14.76 19.77 -7.89
C ALA A 116 13.67 19.58 -8.96
N ASP A 117 13.14 18.36 -9.17
CA ASP A 117 12.10 18.10 -10.19
C ASP A 117 10.66 18.08 -9.65
N VAL A 118 10.49 18.25 -8.33
CA VAL A 118 9.21 18.66 -7.72
C VAL A 118 9.26 20.17 -7.47
N THR A 119 9.38 20.96 -8.54
CA THR A 119 9.09 22.41 -8.47
C THR A 119 7.63 22.65 -8.85
N VAL A 120 6.72 22.11 -8.02
CA VAL A 120 5.34 22.62 -7.93
C VAL A 120 4.95 22.66 -6.45
N ALA A 121 4.74 23.90 -5.97
CA ALA A 121 4.20 24.32 -4.68
C ALA A 121 5.12 24.23 -3.43
N GLU A 122 5.42 25.41 -2.86
CA GLU A 122 6.16 25.69 -1.62
C GLU A 122 5.50 25.14 -0.32
N ASP A 123 4.71 24.07 -0.40
CA ASP A 123 3.92 23.58 0.76
C ASP A 123 3.96 22.05 0.88
N THR A 124 5.11 21.43 0.56
CA THR A 124 5.29 19.98 0.77
C THR A 124 5.79 19.72 2.20
N PRO A 125 5.00 19.10 3.09
CA PRO A 125 5.48 18.73 4.43
C PRO A 125 6.62 17.71 4.33
N PRO A 126 7.48 17.62 5.36
CA PRO A 126 8.65 16.72 5.34
C PRO A 126 8.22 15.29 5.01
N VAL A 127 9.05 14.58 4.25
CA VAL A 127 8.87 13.15 3.88
C VAL A 127 8.75 12.32 5.15
N ARG A 128 7.50 12.16 5.62
CA ARG A 128 7.11 11.18 6.63
C ARG A 128 7.09 9.82 5.94
N PRO A 129 7.38 8.71 6.63
CA PRO A 129 7.03 7.40 6.11
C PRO A 129 5.52 7.38 5.91
N VAL A 130 5.10 7.51 4.66
CA VAL A 130 3.71 7.37 4.24
C VAL A 130 3.29 5.96 4.67
N PRO A 131 2.12 5.73 5.28
CA PRO A 131 1.69 4.35 5.52
C PRO A 131 1.72 3.59 4.19
N ALA A 132 2.30 2.40 4.22
CA ALA A 132 2.51 1.61 3.02
C ALA A 132 1.14 1.13 2.51
N ILE A 133 0.52 1.89 1.61
CA ILE A 133 -0.60 1.37 0.83
C ILE A 133 -0.08 0.26 -0.08
N ARG A 134 -0.93 -0.74 -0.31
CA ARG A 134 -0.62 -1.85 -1.22
C ARG A 134 -1.18 -1.54 -2.59
N VAL A 135 -0.30 -1.45 -3.58
CA VAL A 135 -0.63 -1.17 -4.97
C VAL A 135 -0.42 -2.42 -5.83
N ARG A 136 -1.37 -2.71 -6.71
CA ARG A 136 -1.20 -3.74 -7.75
C ARG A 136 -1.08 -3.08 -9.12
N CYS A 137 0.00 -3.34 -9.83
CA CYS A 137 0.18 -2.91 -11.21
C CYS A 137 -0.34 -3.99 -12.16
N LEU A 138 -1.26 -3.63 -13.06
CA LEU A 138 -1.90 -4.55 -14.00
C LEU A 138 -1.58 -4.15 -15.44
N PRO A 139 -1.05 -5.06 -16.26
CA PRO A 139 -0.90 -4.80 -17.69
C PRO A 139 -2.28 -4.75 -18.35
N ALA A 140 -2.49 -3.80 -19.26
CA ALA A 140 -3.75 -3.72 -19.99
C ALA A 140 -3.93 -4.93 -20.93
N ARG A 141 -2.89 -5.31 -21.68
CA ARG A 141 -2.88 -6.56 -22.45
C ARG A 141 -1.49 -7.01 -22.92
N ALA A 142 -0.62 -6.07 -23.27
CA ALA A 142 0.63 -6.37 -23.98
C ALA A 142 1.81 -6.57 -23.03
N TYR A 143 2.84 -7.27 -23.49
CA TYR A 143 4.09 -7.45 -22.73
C TYR A 143 4.77 -6.12 -22.36
N ARG A 144 4.73 -5.11 -23.23
CA ARG A 144 5.21 -3.76 -22.90
C ARG A 144 4.43 -3.10 -21.74
N ASP A 145 3.14 -3.41 -21.60
CA ASP A 145 2.33 -2.91 -20.49
C ASP A 145 2.80 -3.53 -19.16
N GLU A 146 3.24 -4.80 -19.21
CA GLU A 146 3.83 -5.52 -18.07
C GLU A 146 5.21 -4.95 -17.71
N LEU A 147 6.10 -4.72 -18.69
CA LEU A 147 7.40 -4.08 -18.45
C LEU A 147 7.21 -2.70 -17.78
N ALA A 148 6.31 -1.88 -18.29
CA ALA A 148 5.99 -0.60 -17.67
C ALA A 148 5.38 -0.74 -16.26
N GLY A 149 4.60 -1.81 -16.01
CA GLY A 149 4.08 -2.13 -14.69
C GLY A 149 5.17 -2.55 -13.69
N ILE A 150 6.19 -3.27 -14.15
CA ILE A 150 7.38 -3.63 -13.35
C ILE A 150 8.20 -2.37 -13.03
N MET A 151 8.46 -1.53 -14.03
CA MET A 151 9.15 -0.23 -13.84
C MET A 151 8.43 0.63 -12.79
N LEU A 152 7.11 0.80 -12.90
CA LEU A 152 6.32 1.55 -11.92
C LEU A 152 6.41 0.93 -10.53
N THR A 153 6.38 -0.41 -10.43
CA THR A 153 6.49 -1.11 -9.15
C THR A 153 7.80 -0.77 -8.43
N GLN A 154 8.92 -0.77 -9.14
CA GLN A 154 10.22 -0.40 -8.58
C GLN A 154 10.25 1.06 -8.12
N VAL A 155 9.70 1.98 -8.93
CA VAL A 155 9.60 3.40 -8.56
C VAL A 155 8.77 3.58 -7.29
N LEU A 156 7.63 2.89 -7.16
CA LEU A 156 6.78 2.95 -5.97
C LEU A 156 7.47 2.40 -4.72
N ILE A 157 8.17 1.26 -4.83
CA ILE A 157 8.92 0.67 -3.73
C ILE A 157 10.01 1.62 -3.22
N GLN A 158 10.71 2.34 -4.12
CA GLN A 158 11.69 3.36 -3.71
C GLN A 158 11.06 4.53 -2.92
N GLN A 159 9.77 4.81 -3.12
CA GLN A 159 9.01 5.81 -2.36
C GLN A 159 8.37 5.24 -1.07
N GLY A 160 8.65 3.98 -0.73
CA GLY A 160 8.10 3.32 0.45
C GLY A 160 6.66 2.81 0.29
N ILE A 161 6.16 2.72 -0.95
CA ILE A 161 4.85 2.15 -1.26
C ILE A 161 5.01 0.66 -1.58
N GLU A 162 4.23 -0.21 -0.93
CA GLU A 162 4.20 -1.63 -1.26
C GLU A 162 3.53 -1.82 -2.62
N ALA A 163 4.26 -2.35 -3.60
CA ALA A 163 3.73 -2.55 -4.95
C ALA A 163 4.12 -3.93 -5.51
N GLU A 164 3.24 -4.47 -6.35
CA GLU A 164 3.50 -5.73 -7.08
C GLU A 164 2.87 -5.67 -8.48
N SER A 165 3.61 -6.09 -9.51
CA SER A 165 3.13 -6.19 -10.90
C SER A 165 2.60 -7.59 -11.20
N LEU A 166 1.52 -7.67 -11.99
CA LEU A 166 0.99 -8.94 -12.49
C LEU A 166 1.40 -9.22 -13.94
N PRO A 167 1.56 -10.49 -14.36
CA PRO A 167 1.95 -10.83 -15.73
C PRO A 167 0.88 -10.53 -16.79
N ALA A 168 1.29 -10.13 -17.99
CA ALA A 168 0.39 -9.90 -19.14
C ALA A 168 -0.24 -11.18 -19.69
N ALA A 169 0.37 -12.34 -19.38
CA ALA A 169 -0.15 -13.65 -19.76
C ALA A 169 -1.52 -13.97 -19.10
N LEU A 170 -1.85 -13.33 -17.98
CA LEU A 170 -3.10 -13.57 -17.27
C LEU A 170 -4.30 -13.00 -18.03
N ALA A 171 -5.40 -13.76 -18.07
CA ALA A 171 -6.64 -13.25 -18.64
C ALA A 171 -7.24 -12.16 -17.73
N SER A 172 -8.03 -11.24 -18.31
CA SER A 172 -8.65 -10.15 -17.54
C SER A 172 -9.55 -10.64 -16.39
N GLY A 173 -10.09 -11.86 -16.46
CA GLY A 173 -10.82 -12.46 -15.33
C GLY A 173 -9.91 -12.88 -14.18
N GLU A 174 -8.74 -13.42 -14.48
CA GLU A 174 -7.74 -13.82 -13.49
C GLU A 174 -7.11 -12.60 -12.83
N LEU A 175 -6.86 -11.52 -13.57
CA LEU A 175 -6.40 -10.25 -13.01
C LEU A 175 -7.39 -9.71 -11.98
N VAL A 176 -8.69 -9.66 -12.31
CA VAL A 176 -9.74 -9.20 -11.39
C VAL A 176 -9.82 -10.09 -10.15
N GLU A 177 -9.68 -11.41 -10.29
CA GLU A 177 -9.71 -12.33 -9.16
C GLU A 177 -8.48 -12.20 -8.26
N ASN A 178 -7.30 -11.97 -8.82
CA ASN A 178 -6.09 -11.66 -8.04
C ASN A 178 -6.26 -10.38 -7.23
N VAL A 179 -6.81 -9.32 -7.84
CA VAL A 179 -7.11 -8.06 -7.14
C VAL A 179 -8.14 -8.30 -6.03
N ARG A 180 -9.20 -9.07 -6.30
CA ARG A 180 -10.21 -9.40 -5.29
C ARG A 180 -9.61 -10.12 -4.09
N LYS A 181 -8.71 -11.09 -4.31
CA LYS A 181 -8.06 -11.88 -3.24
C LYS A 181 -7.05 -11.05 -2.46
N ALA A 182 -6.23 -10.25 -3.15
CA ALA A 182 -5.21 -9.43 -2.50
C ALA A 182 -5.79 -8.23 -1.74
N GLN A 183 -6.98 -7.75 -2.16
CA GLN A 183 -7.64 -6.54 -1.65
C GLN A 183 -6.65 -5.37 -1.50
N PRO A 184 -5.99 -4.92 -2.59
CA PRO A 184 -5.07 -3.80 -2.52
C PRO A 184 -5.82 -2.50 -2.23
N ASP A 185 -5.10 -1.51 -1.71
CA ASP A 185 -5.65 -0.17 -1.46
C ASP A 185 -5.87 0.58 -2.78
N ALA A 186 -5.01 0.34 -3.77
CA ALA A 186 -5.14 0.88 -5.11
C ALA A 186 -4.63 -0.09 -6.19
N VAL A 187 -5.08 0.13 -7.42
CA VAL A 187 -4.62 -0.57 -8.61
C VAL A 187 -4.16 0.44 -9.64
N CYS A 188 -3.03 0.18 -10.29
CA CYS A 188 -2.59 0.92 -11.47
C CYS A 188 -2.70 0.04 -12.71
N ILE A 189 -3.56 0.40 -13.66
CA ILE A 189 -3.61 -0.24 -14.98
C ILE A 189 -2.57 0.44 -15.86
N SER A 190 -1.54 -0.31 -16.24
CA SER A 190 -0.43 0.13 -17.06
C SER A 190 -0.77 -0.02 -18.55
N VAL A 191 -0.56 1.05 -19.32
CA VAL A 191 -0.76 1.12 -20.77
C VAL A 191 0.42 1.84 -21.39
N VAL A 192 1.17 1.17 -22.25
CA VAL A 192 2.12 1.87 -23.14
C VAL A 192 1.38 2.21 -24.43
N SER A 193 1.22 3.52 -24.68
CA SER A 193 0.51 4.08 -25.83
C SER A 193 1.15 3.63 -27.16
N PRO A 194 0.38 3.46 -28.26
CA PRO A 194 -1.06 3.71 -28.40
C PRO A 194 -1.97 2.47 -28.43
N SER A 195 -1.44 1.24 -28.40
CA SER A 195 -2.15 0.05 -28.89
C SER A 195 -3.11 -0.65 -27.89
N THR A 196 -3.17 -0.27 -26.60
CA THR A 196 -3.93 -1.03 -25.57
C THR A 196 -4.96 -0.26 -24.74
N LEU A 197 -5.27 0.99 -25.09
CA LEU A 197 -6.25 1.83 -24.36
C LEU A 197 -7.66 1.21 -24.23
N ILE A 198 -8.14 0.53 -25.28
CA ILE A 198 -9.46 -0.14 -25.25
C ILE A 198 -9.48 -1.24 -24.18
N HIS A 199 -8.40 -2.01 -24.06
CA HIS A 199 -8.29 -3.09 -23.08
C HIS A 199 -8.23 -2.56 -21.65
N ALA A 200 -7.50 -1.47 -21.42
CA ALA A 200 -7.46 -0.79 -20.13
C ALA A 200 -8.85 -0.31 -19.71
N ARG A 201 -9.61 0.27 -20.64
CA ARG A 201 -10.99 0.70 -20.39
C ARG A 201 -11.89 -0.47 -19.98
N HIS A 202 -11.81 -1.59 -20.69
CA HIS A 202 -12.58 -2.79 -20.35
C HIS A 202 -12.17 -3.36 -18.98
N LEU A 203 -10.88 -3.40 -18.66
CA LEU A 203 -10.38 -3.87 -17.37
C LEU A 203 -10.83 -2.95 -16.22
N ALA A 204 -10.73 -1.62 -16.39
CA ALA A 204 -11.21 -0.65 -15.42
C ALA A 204 -12.70 -0.82 -15.10
N GLY A 205 -13.54 -1.01 -16.13
CA GLY A 205 -14.97 -1.25 -15.95
C GLY A 205 -15.27 -2.55 -15.21
N ARG A 206 -14.53 -3.62 -15.50
CA ARG A 206 -14.69 -4.90 -14.78
C ARG A 206 -14.25 -4.79 -13.33
N LEU A 207 -13.14 -4.09 -13.05
CA LEU A 207 -12.67 -3.87 -11.68
C LEU A 207 -13.68 -3.02 -10.90
N ARG A 208 -14.18 -1.92 -11.46
CA ARG A 208 -15.18 -1.07 -10.80
C ARG A 208 -16.48 -1.82 -10.52
N ALA A 209 -16.94 -2.66 -11.45
CA ALA A 209 -18.12 -3.49 -11.23
C ALA A 209 -17.91 -4.56 -10.14
N ALA A 210 -16.69 -5.09 -10.02
CA ALA A 210 -16.33 -6.11 -9.03
C ALA A 210 -16.02 -5.55 -7.63
N LEU A 211 -15.48 -4.33 -7.58
CA LEU A 211 -14.94 -3.64 -6.41
C LEU A 211 -15.27 -2.13 -6.52
N PRO A 212 -16.48 -1.70 -6.09
CA PRO A 212 -16.97 -0.33 -6.31
C PRO A 212 -16.11 0.77 -5.69
N ASP A 213 -15.47 0.51 -4.56
CA ASP A 213 -14.71 1.51 -3.78
C ASP A 213 -13.21 1.51 -4.06
N LEU A 214 -12.73 0.60 -4.92
CA LEU A 214 -11.31 0.46 -5.22
C LEU A 214 -10.78 1.71 -5.95
N GLN A 215 -9.60 2.20 -5.55
CA GLN A 215 -8.92 3.27 -6.30
C GLN A 215 -8.26 2.70 -7.55
N ILE A 216 -8.68 3.16 -8.72
CA ILE A 216 -8.20 2.67 -10.02
C ILE A 216 -7.49 3.83 -10.73
N VAL A 217 -6.17 3.79 -10.75
CA VAL A 217 -5.35 4.71 -11.55
C VAL A 217 -5.06 4.04 -12.90
N VAL A 218 -5.17 4.77 -14.00
CA VAL A 218 -4.77 4.28 -15.32
C VAL A 218 -3.58 5.10 -15.81
N GLY A 219 -2.45 4.43 -16.00
CA GLY A 219 -1.25 5.03 -16.53
C GLY A 219 -1.16 4.85 -18.03
N VAL A 220 -1.08 5.96 -18.76
CA VAL A 220 -0.94 5.99 -20.22
C VAL A 220 0.43 6.54 -20.57
N TRP A 221 1.40 5.64 -20.60
CA TRP A 221 2.82 5.96 -20.71
C TRP A 221 3.23 6.33 -22.14
N GLY A 222 4.07 7.37 -22.24
CA GLY A 222 4.64 7.84 -23.49
C GLY A 222 3.62 8.46 -24.46
N ALA A 223 2.48 8.92 -23.95
CA ALA A 223 1.51 9.68 -24.73
C ALA A 223 1.99 11.12 -24.94
N THR A 224 2.09 11.52 -26.21
CA THR A 224 2.59 12.85 -26.62
C THR A 224 1.49 13.84 -27.01
N GLU A 225 0.26 13.39 -27.27
CA GLU A 225 -0.84 14.27 -27.73
C GLU A 225 -2.24 13.88 -27.18
N ASN A 226 -3.09 14.89 -27.00
CA ASN A 226 -4.56 14.87 -26.87
C ASN A 226 -5.19 13.69 -26.07
N LEU A 227 -4.73 13.50 -24.83
CA LEU A 227 -5.31 12.53 -23.91
C LEU A 227 -6.62 12.95 -23.25
N THR A 228 -7.11 14.17 -23.49
CA THR A 228 -8.32 14.66 -22.81
C THR A 228 -9.54 13.77 -23.08
N GLU A 229 -9.82 13.47 -24.36
CA GLU A 229 -10.93 12.58 -24.72
C GLU A 229 -10.71 11.13 -24.28
N ALA A 230 -9.48 10.62 -24.44
CA ALA A 230 -9.16 9.24 -24.04
C ALA A 230 -9.27 9.06 -22.52
N GLY A 231 -8.77 10.04 -21.75
CA GLY A 231 -8.85 10.11 -20.31
C GLY A 231 -10.28 10.22 -19.80
N GLU A 232 -11.13 11.05 -20.42
CA GLU A 232 -12.56 11.13 -20.10
C GLU A 232 -13.27 9.79 -20.31
N ARG A 233 -12.96 9.07 -21.39
CA ARG A 233 -13.52 7.73 -21.64
C ARG A 233 -13.06 6.70 -20.61
N LEU A 234 -11.80 6.77 -20.16
CA LEU A 234 -11.29 5.89 -19.11
C LEU A 234 -11.97 6.16 -17.77
N ARG A 235 -12.12 7.44 -17.38
CA ARG A 235 -12.83 7.85 -16.16
C ARG A 235 -14.30 7.44 -16.18
N SER A 236 -14.96 7.65 -17.31
CA SER A 236 -16.36 7.24 -17.52
C SER A 236 -16.56 5.73 -17.44
N SER A 237 -15.48 4.95 -17.62
CA SER A 237 -15.50 3.49 -17.55
C SER A 237 -15.02 2.94 -16.20
N GLY A 238 -14.80 3.80 -15.20
CA GLY A 238 -14.51 3.38 -13.83
C GLY A 238 -13.10 3.69 -13.33
N ALA A 239 -12.22 4.30 -14.12
CA ALA A 239 -10.96 4.83 -13.61
C ALA A 239 -11.22 6.00 -12.64
N SER A 240 -10.57 5.99 -11.48
CA SER A 240 -10.54 7.13 -10.55
C SER A 240 -9.69 8.26 -11.13
N GLU A 241 -8.51 7.92 -11.63
CA GLU A 241 -7.56 8.89 -12.21
C GLU A 241 -6.83 8.35 -13.43
N VAL A 242 -6.32 9.28 -14.24
CA VAL A 242 -5.51 8.98 -15.43
C VAL A 242 -4.25 9.83 -15.38
N VAL A 243 -3.09 9.17 -15.52
CA VAL A 243 -1.75 9.77 -15.44
C VAL A 243 -0.94 9.41 -16.68
N VAL A 244 0.05 10.23 -17.03
CA VAL A 244 0.80 10.06 -18.30
C VAL A 244 2.28 9.74 -18.13
N SER A 245 2.78 9.87 -16.91
CA SER A 245 4.17 9.61 -16.53
C SER A 245 4.24 8.89 -15.19
N PHE A 246 5.35 8.18 -14.94
CA PHE A 246 5.57 7.56 -13.63
C PHE A 246 5.67 8.61 -12.52
N ALA A 247 6.22 9.80 -12.81
CA ALA A 247 6.24 10.91 -11.86
C ALA A 247 4.82 11.29 -11.39
N GLU A 248 3.88 11.45 -12.32
CA GLU A 248 2.48 11.72 -11.98
C GLU A 248 1.81 10.57 -11.23
N ALA A 249 2.10 9.33 -11.64
CA ALA A 249 1.56 8.14 -10.99
C ALA A 249 1.96 8.06 -9.51
N VAL A 250 3.23 8.32 -9.20
CA VAL A 250 3.74 8.40 -7.84
C VAL A 250 2.97 9.46 -7.06
N VAL A 251 2.86 10.68 -7.59
CA VAL A 251 2.14 11.78 -6.92
C VAL A 251 0.70 11.39 -6.60
N GLN A 252 -0.03 10.78 -7.54
CA GLN A 252 -1.42 10.39 -7.31
C GLN A 252 -1.56 9.24 -6.30
N LEU A 253 -0.71 8.22 -6.39
CA LEU A 253 -0.74 7.09 -5.46
C LEU A 253 -0.31 7.52 -4.05
N SER A 254 0.65 8.45 -3.92
CA SER A 254 1.00 9.05 -2.63
C SER A 254 -0.17 9.82 -2.01
N LYS A 255 -0.97 10.56 -2.79
CA LYS A 255 -2.17 11.25 -2.27
C LYS A 255 -3.20 10.28 -1.69
N ILE A 256 -3.45 9.17 -2.38
CA ILE A 256 -4.33 8.10 -1.87
C ILE A 256 -3.78 7.59 -0.54
N SER A 257 -2.46 7.38 -0.47
CA SER A 257 -1.84 6.97 0.78
C SER A 257 -2.06 7.96 1.92
N PHE A 258 -1.92 9.26 1.68
CA PHE A 258 -2.23 10.29 2.69
C PHE A 258 -3.69 10.29 3.14
N GLN A 259 -4.66 10.09 2.23
CA GLN A 259 -6.08 10.02 2.59
C GLN A 259 -6.40 8.77 3.41
N VAL A 260 -5.86 7.62 3.02
CA VAL A 260 -5.95 6.37 3.79
C VAL A 260 -5.22 6.49 5.13
N ALA A 261 -4.19 7.35 5.21
CA ALA A 261 -3.45 7.69 6.40
C ALA A 261 -4.14 8.69 7.34
N GLU A 262 -5.33 9.20 7.06
CA GLU A 262 -6.00 10.13 7.98
C GLU A 262 -7.10 9.46 8.81
N GLU A 263 -7.73 8.40 8.28
CA GLU A 263 -8.80 7.69 8.98
C GLU A 263 -8.25 6.50 9.78
N TRP A 264 -8.48 6.47 11.10
CA TRP A 264 -8.40 5.22 11.87
C TRP A 264 -9.79 4.58 11.86
N ASN A 265 -9.84 3.24 11.86
CA ASN A 265 -11.10 2.54 11.73
C ASN A 265 -11.75 2.35 13.11
N VAL A 266 -13.00 2.79 13.23
CA VAL A 266 -13.85 2.45 14.38
C VAL A 266 -14.22 0.96 14.30
N ALA A 267 -14.24 0.28 15.44
CA ALA A 267 -14.61 -1.12 15.51
C ALA A 267 -16.06 -1.35 15.00
N PRO A 268 -16.29 -2.32 14.10
CA PRO A 268 -17.64 -2.67 13.66
C PRO A 268 -18.55 -3.07 14.83
N ILE A 269 -19.86 -2.85 14.68
CA ILE A 269 -20.86 -3.32 15.65
C ILE A 269 -21.22 -4.78 15.32
N PRO A 270 -21.07 -5.74 16.25
CA PRO A 270 -21.53 -7.11 16.08
C PRO A 270 -23.02 -7.20 15.70
N PRO A 271 -23.44 -8.19 14.88
CA PRO A 271 -24.84 -8.34 14.48
C PRO A 271 -25.79 -8.67 15.64
N ASN A 272 -25.27 -9.24 16.73
CA ASN A 272 -25.98 -9.62 17.95
C ASN A 272 -25.68 -8.68 19.13
N GLU A 273 -25.46 -7.39 18.84
CA GLU A 273 -25.06 -6.40 19.83
C GLU A 273 -26.04 -6.27 20.99
N ASP A 274 -27.35 -6.25 20.74
CA ASP A 274 -28.34 -6.08 21.81
C ASP A 274 -28.36 -7.29 22.78
N GLU A 275 -28.20 -8.51 22.27
CA GLU A 275 -28.08 -9.71 23.10
C GLU A 275 -26.79 -9.69 23.94
N ARG A 276 -25.68 -9.27 23.32
CA ARG A 276 -24.37 -9.13 23.97
C ARG A 276 -24.41 -8.10 25.10
N LEU A 277 -25.04 -6.95 24.86
CA LEU A 277 -25.22 -5.90 25.85
C LEU A 277 -26.12 -6.36 27.00
N ALA A 278 -27.21 -7.07 26.72
CA ALA A 278 -28.07 -7.64 27.76
C ALA A 278 -27.31 -8.62 28.68
N VAL A 279 -26.42 -9.45 28.10
CA VAL A 279 -25.54 -10.32 28.88
C VAL A 279 -24.57 -9.51 29.72
N LEU A 280 -23.88 -8.51 29.15
CA LEU A 280 -22.95 -7.66 29.90
C LEU A 280 -23.65 -6.94 31.07
N GLU A 281 -24.83 -6.38 30.85
CA GLU A 281 -25.63 -5.71 31.88
C GLU A 281 -26.03 -6.69 33.00
N SER A 282 -26.42 -7.91 32.65
CA SER A 282 -26.82 -8.94 33.64
C SER A 282 -25.70 -9.32 34.62
N LEU A 283 -24.44 -9.15 34.19
CA LEU A 283 -23.26 -9.48 35.00
C LEU A 283 -22.90 -8.37 36.01
N LYS A 284 -23.42 -7.14 35.83
CA LYS A 284 -23.13 -5.97 36.67
C LYS A 284 -21.62 -5.74 36.91
N LEU A 285 -20.81 -5.96 35.86
CA LEU A 285 -19.33 -5.90 35.94
C LEU A 285 -18.71 -4.57 35.49
N THR A 286 -19.52 -3.63 34.98
CA THR A 286 -19.04 -2.36 34.45
C THR A 286 -18.65 -1.34 35.53
N ASP A 287 -18.72 -1.72 36.81
CA ASP A 287 -18.13 -0.94 37.88
C ASP A 287 -16.59 -1.06 37.88
N CYS A 288 -15.89 0.09 37.91
CA CYS A 288 -14.41 0.13 38.00
C CYS A 288 -13.90 -0.14 39.43
N VAL A 289 -14.68 -0.83 40.27
CA VAL A 289 -14.25 -1.17 41.63
C VAL A 289 -13.11 -2.20 41.53
N PRO A 290 -11.94 -1.93 42.16
CA PRO A 290 -10.81 -2.84 42.13
C PRO A 290 -11.18 -4.23 42.63
N ASP A 291 -10.70 -5.25 41.94
CA ASP A 291 -10.98 -6.64 42.24
C ASP A 291 -9.69 -7.45 42.20
N GLN A 292 -9.26 -7.89 43.38
CA GLN A 292 -7.97 -8.55 43.57
C GLN A 292 -7.82 -9.83 42.74
N ASN A 293 -8.92 -10.51 42.39
CA ASN A 293 -8.83 -11.72 41.57
C ASN A 293 -8.47 -11.37 40.13
N PHE A 294 -9.10 -10.35 39.55
CA PHE A 294 -8.78 -9.87 38.21
C PHE A 294 -7.41 -9.18 38.15
N ASP A 295 -7.06 -8.40 39.17
CA ASP A 295 -5.75 -7.73 39.27
C ASP A 295 -4.58 -8.73 39.28
N ARG A 296 -4.77 -9.88 39.94
CA ARG A 296 -3.76 -10.96 39.95
C ARG A 296 -3.57 -11.57 38.57
N ILE A 297 -4.62 -11.65 37.76
CA ILE A 297 -4.54 -12.14 36.38
C ILE A 297 -3.73 -11.17 35.52
N THR A 298 -4.05 -9.88 35.53
CA THR A 298 -3.30 -8.88 34.73
C THR A 298 -1.84 -8.79 35.16
N ALA A 299 -1.55 -8.86 36.47
CA ALA A 299 -0.18 -8.87 36.98
C ALA A 299 0.61 -10.13 36.60
N LYS A 300 -0.07 -11.28 36.46
CA LYS A 300 0.55 -12.52 35.96
C LYS A 300 0.87 -12.41 34.47
N LEU A 301 -0.03 -11.81 33.69
CA LEU A 301 0.15 -11.65 32.24
C LEU A 301 1.32 -10.75 31.89
N THR A 302 1.49 -9.60 32.55
CA THR A 302 2.64 -8.72 32.30
C THR A 302 3.98 -9.42 32.54
N ARG A 303 4.06 -10.27 33.56
CA ARG A 303 5.25 -11.06 33.86
C ARG A 303 5.46 -12.22 32.88
N LEU A 304 4.38 -12.92 32.51
CA LEU A 304 4.46 -14.09 31.64
C LEU A 304 4.85 -13.72 30.21
N PHE A 305 4.30 -12.61 29.69
CA PHE A 305 4.55 -12.13 28.33
C PHE A 305 5.66 -11.07 28.26
N GLU A 306 6.24 -10.71 29.42
CA GLU A 306 7.27 -9.67 29.55
C GLU A 306 6.88 -8.33 28.91
N VAL A 307 5.62 -7.93 29.10
CA VAL A 307 5.01 -6.71 28.54
C VAL A 307 4.71 -5.71 29.64
N PRO A 308 4.77 -4.39 29.35
CA PRO A 308 4.53 -3.37 30.37
C PRO A 308 3.06 -3.27 30.78
N ILE A 309 2.12 -3.65 29.91
CA ILE A 309 0.68 -3.41 30.12
C ILE A 309 -0.13 -4.68 29.86
N ALA A 310 -1.05 -5.00 30.77
CA ALA A 310 -2.09 -6.01 30.58
C ALA A 310 -3.42 -5.51 31.16
N LEU A 311 -4.52 -5.76 30.45
CA LEU A 311 -5.86 -5.26 30.77
C LEU A 311 -6.90 -6.38 30.68
N ILE A 312 -7.91 -6.28 31.52
CA ILE A 312 -9.20 -6.97 31.36
C ILE A 312 -10.22 -5.88 31.08
N THR A 313 -10.82 -5.96 29.90
CA THR A 313 -11.68 -4.90 29.35
C THR A 313 -13.09 -5.42 29.10
N LEU A 314 -14.09 -4.57 29.33
CA LEU A 314 -15.49 -4.84 29.01
C LEU A 314 -15.97 -3.75 28.05
N ILE A 315 -16.69 -4.12 27.00
CA ILE A 315 -17.08 -3.19 25.94
C ILE A 315 -18.60 -3.03 25.96
N ASP A 316 -19.09 -1.83 26.27
CA ASP A 316 -20.52 -1.51 26.13
C ASP A 316 -20.81 -0.85 24.76
N ARG A 317 -21.94 -0.16 24.63
CA ARG A 317 -22.32 0.50 23.37
C ARG A 317 -21.37 1.63 22.97
N GLU A 318 -20.85 2.39 23.93
CA GLU A 318 -20.09 3.64 23.69
C GLU A 318 -18.73 3.69 24.41
N HIS A 319 -18.53 2.84 25.42
CA HIS A 319 -17.41 2.86 26.36
C HIS A 319 -16.71 1.50 26.45
N GLN A 320 -15.42 1.57 26.69
CA GLN A 320 -14.55 0.50 27.11
C GLN A 320 -14.22 0.70 28.60
N TRP A 321 -14.65 -0.24 29.42
CA TRP A 321 -14.37 -0.29 30.84
C TRP A 321 -13.12 -1.12 31.12
N PHE A 322 -12.28 -0.68 32.06
CA PHE A 322 -11.12 -1.43 32.52
C PHE A 322 -11.44 -2.15 33.83
N LYS A 323 -11.86 -3.41 33.74
CA LYS A 323 -12.21 -4.21 34.93
C LYS A 323 -11.00 -4.52 35.81
N ALA A 324 -9.85 -4.74 35.18
CA ALA A 324 -8.57 -4.78 35.85
C ALA A 324 -7.46 -4.31 34.92
N GLN A 325 -6.39 -3.81 35.50
CA GLN A 325 -5.24 -3.32 34.75
C GLN A 325 -3.93 -3.51 35.51
N THR A 326 -2.86 -3.66 34.75
CA THR A 326 -1.50 -3.51 35.27
C THR A 326 -0.70 -2.70 34.26
N GLY A 327 0.00 -1.67 34.74
CA GLY A 327 0.88 -0.83 33.92
C GLY A 327 0.27 0.47 33.40
N LEU A 328 -1.03 0.74 33.64
CA LEU A 328 -1.63 2.04 33.34
C LEU A 328 -1.55 3.01 34.55
N PRO A 329 -1.44 4.33 34.30
CA PRO A 329 -1.64 5.35 35.33
C PRO A 329 -3.03 5.24 35.98
N ALA A 330 -3.13 5.47 37.29
CA ALA A 330 -4.35 5.25 38.08
C ALA A 330 -5.55 6.10 37.61
N GLU A 331 -5.31 7.33 37.17
CA GLU A 331 -6.34 8.25 36.64
C GLU A 331 -6.99 7.66 35.37
N LEU A 332 -6.19 7.07 34.50
CA LEU A 332 -6.63 6.48 33.23
C LEU A 332 -7.30 5.12 33.42
N ALA A 333 -7.01 4.42 34.51
CA ALA A 333 -7.64 3.16 34.87
C ALA A 333 -9.10 3.36 35.31
N ALA A 334 -9.43 4.50 35.91
CA ALA A 334 -10.75 4.75 36.50
C ALA A 334 -11.82 5.15 35.46
N GLU A 335 -11.42 5.85 34.40
CA GLU A 335 -12.34 6.44 33.41
C GLU A 335 -12.63 5.53 32.20
N GLY A 336 -11.79 4.52 31.95
CA GLY A 336 -11.89 3.71 30.74
C GLY A 336 -11.51 4.49 29.48
N SER A 337 -12.15 4.18 28.36
CA SER A 337 -12.04 4.96 27.12
C SER A 337 -13.31 4.87 26.28
N SER A 338 -13.47 5.73 25.28
CA SER A 338 -14.51 5.52 24.26
C SER A 338 -14.25 4.21 23.50
N ARG A 339 -15.33 3.52 23.12
CA ARG A 339 -15.29 2.33 22.25
C ARG A 339 -14.67 2.66 20.89
N ASP A 340 -14.90 3.86 20.36
CA ASP A 340 -14.48 4.24 19.00
C ASP A 340 -12.96 4.29 18.83
N VAL A 341 -12.25 4.56 19.93
CA VAL A 341 -10.78 4.60 19.96
C VAL A 341 -10.19 3.29 20.50
N SER A 342 -11.01 2.29 20.80
CA SER A 342 -10.56 1.04 21.42
C SER A 342 -10.10 0.00 20.39
N VAL A 343 -8.94 -0.61 20.65
CA VAL A 343 -8.51 -1.81 19.91
C VAL A 343 -9.35 -3.02 20.31
N CYS A 344 -9.75 -3.12 21.58
CA CYS A 344 -10.57 -4.21 22.11
C CYS A 344 -11.96 -4.28 21.48
N GLY A 345 -12.53 -3.15 21.01
CA GLY A 345 -13.75 -3.15 20.22
C GLY A 345 -13.62 -4.03 18.97
N HIS A 346 -12.44 -4.08 18.34
CA HIS A 346 -12.20 -4.93 17.17
C HIS A 346 -12.15 -6.42 17.53
N VAL A 347 -11.66 -6.76 18.73
CA VAL A 347 -11.70 -8.15 19.26
C VAL A 347 -13.14 -8.59 19.50
N VAL A 348 -13.96 -7.71 20.06
CA VAL A 348 -15.40 -7.97 20.27
C VAL A 348 -16.12 -8.09 18.92
N ALA A 349 -15.79 -7.23 17.95
CA ALA A 349 -16.38 -7.26 16.61
C ALA A 349 -16.06 -8.53 15.83
N SER A 350 -14.80 -8.99 15.86
CA SER A 350 -14.39 -10.23 15.18
C SER A 350 -14.77 -11.49 15.96
N ASN A 351 -14.99 -11.36 17.28
CA ASN A 351 -15.11 -12.48 18.19
C ASN A 351 -13.95 -13.48 18.06
N ASP A 352 -12.73 -12.99 17.87
CA ASP A 352 -11.54 -13.81 17.64
C ASP A 352 -10.28 -13.16 18.21
N LEU A 353 -9.22 -13.95 18.40
CA LEU A 353 -7.91 -13.47 18.82
C LEU A 353 -7.38 -12.45 17.80
N LEU A 354 -7.01 -11.27 18.29
CA LEU A 354 -6.38 -10.23 17.48
C LEU A 354 -4.94 -10.02 17.93
N VAL A 355 -4.00 -10.15 17.01
CA VAL A 355 -2.59 -9.79 17.22
C VAL A 355 -2.20 -8.71 16.22
N VAL A 356 -1.66 -7.60 16.71
CA VAL A 356 -1.14 -6.51 15.91
C VAL A 356 0.32 -6.28 16.29
N GLU A 357 1.22 -6.70 15.40
CA GLU A 357 2.66 -6.69 15.67
C GLU A 357 3.23 -5.27 15.79
N ASP A 358 2.72 -4.33 14.98
CA ASP A 358 3.06 -2.92 15.01
C ASP A 358 1.83 -2.02 14.75
N LEU A 359 1.25 -1.46 15.80
CA LEU A 359 0.07 -0.57 15.75
C LEU A 359 0.31 0.68 14.90
N ALA A 360 1.56 1.15 14.79
CA ALA A 360 1.88 2.31 13.96
C ALA A 360 1.91 2.00 12.46
N ARG A 361 1.95 0.71 12.10
CA ARG A 361 1.93 0.22 10.71
C ARG A 361 0.60 -0.42 10.32
N ASP A 362 -0.23 -0.78 11.30
CA ASP A 362 -1.55 -1.31 11.04
C ASP A 362 -2.52 -0.18 10.67
N ARG A 363 -3.02 -0.19 9.43
CA ARG A 363 -3.92 0.82 8.88
C ARG A 363 -5.13 1.12 9.78
N ARG A 364 -5.66 0.12 10.49
CA ARG A 364 -6.82 0.31 11.39
C ARG A 364 -6.49 1.23 12.56
N PHE A 365 -5.22 1.28 12.97
CA PHE A 365 -4.78 1.82 14.25
C PHE A 365 -3.72 2.91 14.13
N ALA A 366 -3.04 3.02 12.98
CA ALA A 366 -1.91 3.90 12.76
C ALA A 366 -2.21 5.37 13.08
N ASN A 367 -3.47 5.79 12.97
CA ASN A 367 -3.92 7.16 13.26
C ASN A 367 -4.76 7.34 14.52
N ASN A 368 -4.92 6.26 15.28
CA ASN A 368 -5.68 6.33 16.52
C ASN A 368 -4.97 7.25 17.53
N PRO A 369 -5.63 8.33 18.00
CA PRO A 369 -5.01 9.33 18.86
C PRO A 369 -4.55 8.75 20.20
N LEU A 370 -5.35 7.83 20.78
CA LEU A 370 -5.06 7.19 22.07
C LEU A 370 -3.76 6.36 22.00
N LEU A 371 -3.53 5.69 20.88
CA LEU A 371 -2.34 4.85 20.69
C LEU A 371 -1.09 5.70 20.47
N LYS A 372 -1.22 6.78 19.67
CA LYS A 372 -0.12 7.73 19.39
C LYS A 372 0.33 8.44 20.65
N GLU A 373 -0.59 9.03 21.40
CA GLU A 373 -0.29 9.78 22.62
C GLU A 373 0.45 8.92 23.65
N ARG A 374 0.09 7.63 23.71
CA ARG A 374 0.67 6.66 24.66
C ARG A 374 1.93 5.96 24.13
N GLY A 375 2.31 6.21 22.88
CA GLY A 375 3.45 5.54 22.24
C GLY A 375 3.28 4.01 22.15
N LEU A 376 2.04 3.51 22.08
CA LEU A 376 1.76 2.09 21.99
C LEU A 376 2.09 1.57 20.59
N ARG A 377 2.82 0.45 20.54
CA ARG A 377 3.29 -0.16 19.29
C ARG A 377 2.84 -1.60 19.13
N PHE A 378 2.46 -2.30 20.17
CA PHE A 378 2.01 -3.69 20.06
C PHE A 378 0.69 -3.90 20.82
N TYR A 379 -0.16 -4.76 20.27
CA TYR A 379 -1.39 -5.22 20.91
C TYR A 379 -1.62 -6.70 20.62
N ALA A 380 -2.03 -7.44 21.64
CA ALA A 380 -2.70 -8.72 21.46
C ALA A 380 -3.86 -8.88 22.42
N GLY A 381 -5.02 -9.33 21.93
CA GLY A 381 -6.24 -9.44 22.72
C GLY A 381 -7.06 -10.68 22.36
N ALA A 382 -7.54 -11.38 23.37
CA ALA A 382 -8.44 -12.53 23.25
C ALA A 382 -9.83 -12.18 23.81
N PRO A 383 -10.92 -12.58 23.12
CA PRO A 383 -12.28 -12.22 23.54
C PRO A 383 -12.72 -12.99 24.79
N LEU A 384 -13.42 -12.30 25.69
CA LEU A 384 -14.08 -12.89 26.86
C LEU A 384 -15.50 -13.28 26.46
N ARG A 385 -15.77 -14.57 26.31
CA ARG A 385 -17.03 -15.08 25.78
C ARG A 385 -17.95 -15.60 26.89
N ILE A 386 -19.18 -15.10 26.92
CA ILE A 386 -20.26 -15.62 27.78
C ILE A 386 -21.37 -16.11 26.85
N ASN A 387 -21.71 -17.40 26.92
CA ASN A 387 -22.67 -18.03 26.01
C ASN A 387 -22.34 -17.82 24.51
N GLY A 388 -21.05 -17.75 24.17
CA GLY A 388 -20.57 -17.48 22.81
C GLY A 388 -20.53 -16.00 22.40
N LEU A 389 -21.07 -15.09 23.23
CA LEU A 389 -21.09 -13.66 22.99
C LEU A 389 -19.84 -12.98 23.60
N PRO A 390 -19.05 -12.21 22.83
CA PRO A 390 -17.87 -11.53 23.35
C PRO A 390 -18.26 -10.27 24.14
N ILE A 391 -18.16 -10.30 25.47
CA ILE A 391 -18.49 -9.15 26.32
C ILE A 391 -17.34 -8.16 26.49
N GLY A 392 -16.13 -8.56 26.09
CA GLY A 392 -14.91 -7.79 26.28
C GLY A 392 -13.67 -8.56 25.84
N SER A 393 -12.49 -8.16 26.31
CA SER A 393 -11.24 -8.86 26.01
C SER A 393 -10.26 -8.84 27.18
N VAL A 394 -9.42 -9.88 27.27
CA VAL A 394 -8.15 -9.80 27.98
C VAL A 394 -7.07 -9.45 26.95
N CYS A 395 -6.27 -8.44 27.22
CA CYS A 395 -5.28 -7.98 26.26
C CYS A 395 -3.97 -7.55 26.91
N ILE A 396 -2.90 -7.60 26.11
CA ILE A 396 -1.55 -7.19 26.45
C ILE A 396 -1.07 -6.14 25.45
N LEU A 397 -0.30 -5.16 25.93
CA LEU A 397 0.20 -4.06 25.11
C LEU A 397 1.66 -3.73 25.42
N ASP A 398 2.35 -3.20 24.41
CA ASP A 398 3.74 -2.72 24.54
C ASP A 398 3.97 -1.43 23.75
N THR A 399 5.00 -0.67 24.15
CA THR A 399 5.52 0.51 23.45
C THR A 399 6.55 0.16 22.37
N LYS A 400 6.87 -1.13 22.19
CA LYS A 400 7.71 -1.66 21.10
C LYS A 400 6.94 -2.67 20.25
N PRO A 401 7.21 -2.76 18.93
CA PRO A 401 6.67 -3.83 18.09
C PRO A 401 7.07 -5.21 18.61
N ARG A 402 6.18 -6.21 18.50
CA ARG A 402 6.43 -7.59 18.93
C ARG A 402 5.75 -8.61 18.02
N ARG A 403 6.35 -9.78 17.91
CA ARG A 403 5.71 -10.96 17.31
C ARG A 403 5.30 -11.94 18.40
N MET A 404 4.21 -12.67 18.17
CA MET A 404 3.77 -13.74 19.06
C MET A 404 3.89 -15.10 18.36
N THR A 405 4.45 -16.05 19.08
CA THR A 405 4.44 -17.47 18.72
C THR A 405 3.03 -18.06 18.92
N ASP A 406 2.74 -19.18 18.26
CA ASP A 406 1.43 -19.84 18.42
C ASP A 406 1.20 -20.37 19.85
N LYS A 407 2.29 -20.67 20.58
CA LYS A 407 2.21 -21.02 22.00
C LYS A 407 1.76 -19.83 22.85
N GLU A 408 2.30 -18.65 22.60
CA GLU A 408 1.92 -17.42 23.30
C GLU A 408 0.48 -17.02 22.99
N LYS A 409 0.06 -17.14 21.72
CA LYS A 409 -1.33 -16.93 21.31
C LYS A 409 -2.27 -17.86 22.10
N ARG A 410 -1.94 -19.16 22.15
CA ARG A 410 -2.74 -20.14 22.91
C ARG A 410 -2.78 -19.84 24.41
N LEU A 411 -1.68 -19.36 24.99
CA LEU A 411 -1.64 -18.95 26.39
C LEU A 411 -2.57 -17.75 26.67
N LEU A 412 -2.66 -16.79 25.75
CA LEU A 412 -3.55 -15.65 25.90
C LEU A 412 -5.02 -16.06 25.81
N GLU A 413 -5.36 -17.02 24.94
CA GLU A 413 -6.71 -17.62 24.89
C GLU A 413 -7.07 -18.33 26.20
N ILE A 414 -6.16 -19.13 26.75
CA ILE A 414 -6.35 -19.79 28.06
C ILE A 414 -6.55 -18.76 29.17
N ALA A 415 -5.82 -17.65 29.13
CA ALA A 415 -6.04 -16.57 30.08
C ALA A 415 -7.42 -15.92 29.93
N ALA A 416 -7.98 -15.86 28.71
CA ALA A 416 -9.35 -15.42 28.49
C ALA A 416 -10.37 -16.39 29.12
N GLU A 417 -10.14 -17.70 28.99
CA GLU A 417 -10.94 -18.74 29.65
C GLU A 417 -10.88 -18.60 31.18
N ASP A 418 -9.69 -18.41 31.76
CA ASP A 418 -9.50 -18.19 33.20
C ASP A 418 -10.28 -16.97 33.73
N VAL A 419 -10.31 -15.87 32.95
CA VAL A 419 -11.06 -14.65 33.30
C VAL A 419 -12.57 -14.90 33.23
N VAL A 420 -13.05 -15.63 32.22
CA VAL A 420 -14.47 -16.00 32.11
C VAL A 420 -14.90 -16.88 33.27
N ASP A 421 -14.10 -17.86 33.66
CA ASP A 421 -14.39 -18.70 34.82
C ASP A 421 -14.47 -17.88 36.11
N GLU A 422 -13.60 -16.88 36.28
CA GLU A 422 -13.65 -15.98 37.43
C GLU A 422 -14.91 -15.11 37.43
N ILE A 423 -15.35 -14.62 36.26
CA ILE A 423 -16.62 -13.89 36.10
C ILE A 423 -17.80 -14.76 36.56
N LEU A 424 -17.85 -16.01 36.11
CA LEU A 424 -18.96 -16.94 36.40
C LEU A 424 -18.98 -17.42 37.85
N ARG A 425 -17.84 -17.36 38.57
CA ARG A 425 -17.76 -17.71 39.99
C ARG A 425 -18.34 -16.64 40.92
N ARG A 426 -18.56 -15.40 40.44
CA ARG A 426 -19.14 -14.32 41.27
C ARG A 426 -20.58 -14.67 41.65
N PRO A 427 -20.96 -14.58 42.94
CA PRO A 427 -22.35 -14.80 43.33
C PRO A 427 -23.24 -13.74 42.70
N SER A 428 -24.27 -14.15 41.97
CA SER A 428 -25.34 -13.25 41.55
C SER A 428 -26.02 -12.73 42.82
N GLU A 429 -25.87 -11.44 43.13
CA GLU A 429 -26.66 -10.81 44.19
C GLU A 429 -28.14 -11.04 43.89
N SER A 430 -28.77 -11.88 44.70
CA SER A 430 -30.22 -12.08 44.69
C SER A 430 -30.89 -10.77 45.12
N PRO A 431 -32.07 -10.41 44.58
CA PRO A 431 -32.74 -9.19 44.98
C PRO A 431 -33.00 -9.21 46.48
N GLU A 432 -32.51 -8.21 47.20
CA GLU A 432 -32.84 -7.98 48.60
C GLU A 432 -34.37 -7.99 48.76
N THR A 433 -34.89 -9.02 49.41
CA THR A 433 -36.25 -9.04 49.91
C THR A 433 -36.40 -7.92 50.92
N LEU A 434 -37.13 -6.87 50.54
CA LEU A 434 -37.61 -5.79 51.41
C LEU A 434 -38.13 -6.35 52.75
N PRO A 435 -37.78 -5.75 53.90
CA PRO A 435 -38.24 -6.23 55.18
C PRO A 435 -39.75 -6.02 55.32
N SER A 436 -40.43 -7.10 55.70
CA SER A 436 -41.83 -7.14 56.13
C SER A 436 -42.11 -6.06 57.17
N ALA A 437 -42.88 -5.03 56.80
CA ALA A 437 -43.49 -4.11 57.76
C ALA A 437 -44.78 -4.74 58.32
N ALA A 438 -44.85 -4.77 59.65
CA ALA A 438 -45.92 -5.29 60.48
C ALA A 438 -47.22 -4.47 60.41
#